data_AF-A0A9J6H838-F1
#
_entry.id   AF-A0A9J6H838-F1
#
_cell.length_a   1.000
_cell.length_b   1.000
_cell.length_c   1.000
_cell.angle_alpha   90.00
_cell.angle_beta   90.00
_cell.angle_gamma   90.00
#
_symmetry.space_group_name_H-M   'P 1'
#
loop_
_entity.id
_entity.type
_entity.pdbx_description
1 polymer ?
#
loop_
_entity_poly.entity_id
_entity_poly.type
_entity_poly.pdbx_seq_one_letter_code
_entity_poly.pdbx_strand_id
1 'polypeptide(L)'
;MKDTCPKITYNHVNPSNMLKMRVKLATQIFIESVAKGFQFYAKRGAPRLYDVEPTVQFTLLMNNLFDALNRRFPAEEVPLGGNDFQVIEDRVTVA
;
A
#
# COMPACT_ATOMS: atom_id res chain seq x y z
N MET A 1 2.04 15.74 -7.99
CA MET A 1 1.38 14.44 -7.71
C MET A 1 0.75 13.81 -8.94
N LYS A 2 0.20 14.60 -9.88
CA LYS A 2 -0.54 14.11 -11.06
C LYS A 2 0.24 13.13 -11.95
N ASP A 3 1.54 13.31 -12.12
CA ASP A 3 2.33 12.47 -13.03
C ASP A 3 2.89 11.21 -12.36
N THR A 4 3.15 11.25 -11.05
CA THR A 4 3.76 10.14 -10.31
C THR A 4 2.73 9.23 -9.62
N CYS A 5 1.59 9.78 -9.19
CA CYS A 5 0.51 9.06 -8.49
C CYS A 5 -0.88 9.44 -9.04
N PRO A 6 -1.19 9.15 -10.32
CA PRO A 6 -2.42 9.65 -10.98
C PRO A 6 -3.71 9.08 -10.39
N LYS A 7 -3.64 7.95 -9.67
CA LYS A 7 -4.78 7.27 -9.06
C LYS A 7 -5.27 7.96 -7.79
N ILE A 8 -4.41 8.73 -7.11
CA ILE A 8 -4.74 9.38 -5.84
C ILE A 8 -5.47 10.70 -6.10
N THR A 9 -6.57 10.86 -5.39
CA THR A 9 -7.42 12.06 -5.42
C THR A 9 -7.74 12.50 -4.00
N TYR A 10 -8.32 13.68 -3.84
CA TYR A 10 -8.74 14.21 -2.54
C TYR A 10 -9.57 13.21 -1.71
N ASN A 11 -10.44 12.46 -2.37
CA ASN A 11 -11.34 11.49 -1.74
C ASN A 11 -10.64 10.28 -1.12
N HIS A 12 -9.35 10.05 -1.43
CA HIS A 12 -8.55 9.01 -0.79
C HIS A 12 -8.14 9.44 0.63
N VAL A 13 -7.84 10.73 0.81
CA VAL A 13 -7.44 11.28 2.12
C VAL A 13 -8.67 11.71 2.92
N ASN A 14 -9.68 12.24 2.24
CA ASN A 14 -10.90 12.78 2.86
C ASN A 14 -12.16 12.08 2.31
N PRO A 15 -12.40 10.80 2.64
CA PRO A 15 -13.55 10.06 2.15
C PRO A 15 -14.86 10.51 2.83
N SER A 16 -15.92 10.68 2.03
CA SER A 16 -17.29 10.84 2.54
C SER A 16 -17.83 9.52 3.13
N ASN A 17 -18.94 9.56 3.86
CA ASN A 17 -19.49 8.38 4.54
C ASN A 17 -19.67 7.15 3.63
N MET A 18 -20.12 7.35 2.39
CA MET A 18 -20.24 6.25 1.42
C MET A 18 -18.89 5.79 0.87
N LEU A 19 -17.92 6.70 0.74
CA LEU A 19 -16.61 6.41 0.18
C LEU A 19 -15.71 5.68 1.17
N LYS A 20 -15.92 5.84 2.49
CA LYS A 20 -15.18 5.11 3.55
C LYS A 20 -15.30 3.59 3.41
N MET A 21 -16.42 3.09 2.89
CA MET A 21 -16.65 1.67 2.67
C MET A 21 -16.06 1.14 1.34
N ARG A 22 -15.54 2.02 0.47
CA ARG A 22 -14.97 1.60 -0.81
C ARG A 22 -13.53 1.13 -0.61
N VAL A 23 -13.36 -0.18 -0.44
CA VAL A 23 -12.05 -0.85 -0.31
C VAL A 23 -11.07 -0.41 -1.40
N LYS A 24 -11.55 -0.22 -2.64
CA LYS A 24 -10.73 0.29 -3.76
C LYS A 24 -9.99 1.60 -3.45
N LEU A 25 -10.63 2.55 -2.76
CA LEU A 25 -9.97 3.82 -2.41
C LEU A 25 -8.90 3.60 -1.35
N ALA A 26 -9.16 2.74 -0.37
CA ALA A 26 -8.17 2.39 0.66
C ALA A 26 -6.96 1.67 0.05
N THR A 27 -7.18 0.65 -0.79
CA THR A 27 -6.10 -0.13 -1.39
C THR A 27 -5.23 0.72 -2.31
N GLN A 28 -5.83 1.67 -3.06
CA GLN A 28 -5.09 2.58 -3.92
C GLN A 28 -4.11 3.50 -3.19
N ILE A 29 -4.31 3.78 -1.90
CA ILE A 29 -3.34 4.52 -1.07
C ILE A 29 -2.09 3.69 -0.83
N PHE A 30 -2.26 2.39 -0.63
CA PHE A 30 -1.18 1.48 -0.22
C PHE A 30 -0.44 0.80 -1.38
N ILE A 31 -0.59 1.28 -2.62
CA ILE A 31 0.08 0.67 -3.77
C ILE A 31 1.54 1.12 -3.88
N GLU A 32 2.37 0.26 -4.49
CA GLU A 32 3.80 0.52 -4.72
C GLU A 32 4.10 1.87 -5.41
N SER A 33 3.26 2.30 -6.37
CA SER A 33 3.47 3.59 -7.05
C SER A 33 3.34 4.79 -6.11
N VAL A 34 2.53 4.69 -5.05
CA VAL A 34 2.39 5.75 -4.04
C VAL A 34 3.63 5.82 -3.15
N ALA A 35 4.18 4.68 -2.74
CA ALA A 35 5.47 4.61 -2.04
C ALA A 35 6.59 5.27 -2.85
N LYS A 36 6.71 4.93 -4.14
CA LYS A 36 7.67 5.57 -5.07
C LYS A 36 7.41 7.08 -5.19
N GLY A 37 6.14 7.50 -5.19
CA GLY A 37 5.74 8.89 -5.18
C GLY A 37 6.24 9.67 -3.96
N PHE A 38 6.10 9.10 -2.76
CA PHE A 38 6.62 9.72 -1.53
C PHE A 38 8.13 9.94 -1.61
N GLN A 39 8.90 8.91 -2.00
CA GLN A 39 10.35 9.04 -2.17
C GLN A 39 10.72 10.09 -3.24
N PHE A 40 10.00 10.12 -4.36
CA PHE A 40 10.25 11.03 -5.47
C PHE A 40 10.05 12.51 -5.08
N TYR A 41 9.00 12.82 -4.33
CA TYR A 41 8.73 14.19 -3.89
C TYR A 41 9.57 14.61 -2.70
N ALA A 42 9.84 13.71 -1.75
CA ALA A 42 10.77 13.97 -0.64
C ALA A 42 12.17 14.35 -1.15
N LYS A 43 12.70 13.59 -2.13
CA LYS A 43 14.00 13.88 -2.79
C LYS A 43 14.05 15.26 -3.47
N ARG A 44 12.90 15.84 -3.82
CA ARG A 44 12.80 17.18 -4.43
C ARG A 44 12.56 18.30 -3.40
N GLY A 45 12.62 18.00 -2.11
CA GLY A 45 12.39 18.99 -1.06
C GLY A 45 10.92 19.43 -0.98
N ALA A 46 9.97 18.56 -1.35
CA ALA A 46 8.57 18.88 -1.20
C ALA A 46 8.24 19.19 0.28
N PRO A 47 7.56 20.32 0.56
CA PRO A 47 7.29 20.72 1.93
C PRO A 47 6.41 19.67 2.62
N ARG A 48 6.68 19.45 3.92
CA ARG A 48 5.97 18.47 4.78
C ARG A 48 6.21 17.00 4.46
N LEU A 49 7.04 16.66 3.47
CA LEU A 49 7.54 15.30 3.22
C LEU A 49 8.95 15.13 3.79
N TYR A 50 9.10 15.43 5.09
CA TYR A 50 10.27 15.04 5.86
C TYR A 50 10.04 13.64 6.44
N ASP A 51 11.11 12.85 6.56
CA ASP A 51 11.05 11.51 7.15
C ASP A 51 9.97 10.59 6.52
N VAL A 52 9.96 10.49 5.19
CA VAL A 52 8.97 9.66 4.48
C VAL A 52 9.24 8.16 4.56
N GLU A 53 10.43 7.77 5.01
CA GLU A 53 10.88 6.37 4.95
C GLU A 53 9.97 5.42 5.74
N PRO A 54 9.54 5.72 6.99
CA PRO A 54 8.57 4.86 7.69
C PRO A 54 7.25 4.71 6.94
N THR A 55 6.75 5.79 6.33
CA THR A 55 5.49 5.75 5.56
C THR A 55 5.64 4.93 4.29
N VAL A 56 6.79 5.01 3.63
CA VAL A 56 7.12 4.20 2.45
C VAL A 56 7.18 2.73 2.82
N GLN A 57 7.88 2.37 3.89
CA GLN A 57 8.00 0.99 4.35
C GLN A 57 6.64 0.41 4.77
N PHE A 58 5.82 1.19 5.49
CA PHE A 58 4.47 0.80 5.83
C PHE A 58 3.58 0.60 4.58
N THR A 59 3.69 1.50 3.61
CA THR A 59 2.95 1.39 2.34
C THR A 59 3.30 0.10 1.61
N LEU A 60 4.59 -0.23 1.50
CA LEU A 60 5.05 -1.47 0.85
C LEU A 60 4.65 -2.72 1.63
N LEU A 61 4.70 -2.67 2.96
CA LEU A 61 4.20 -3.74 3.82
C LEU A 61 2.73 -4.03 3.53
N MET A 62 1.88 -2.99 3.53
CA MET A 62 0.46 -3.13 3.25
C MET A 62 0.17 -3.60 1.82
N ASN A 63 0.93 -3.13 0.82
CA ASN A 63 0.83 -3.62 -0.56
C ASN A 63 1.01 -5.13 -0.62
N ASN A 64 2.15 -5.60 -0.10
CA ASN A 64 2.55 -7.00 -0.21
C ASN A 64 1.60 -7.91 0.59
N LEU A 65 1.16 -7.47 1.77
CA LEU A 65 0.19 -8.21 2.56
C LEU A 65 -1.15 -8.32 1.83
N PHE A 66 -1.64 -7.22 1.24
CA PHE A 66 -2.91 -7.24 0.52
C PHE A 66 -2.84 -8.12 -0.74
N ASP A 67 -1.73 -8.04 -1.50
CA ASP A 67 -1.52 -8.85 -2.70
C ASP A 67 -1.42 -10.36 -2.35
N ALA A 68 -0.70 -10.70 -1.27
CA ALA A 68 -0.59 -12.07 -0.77
C ALA A 68 -1.95 -12.65 -0.34
N LEU A 69 -2.76 -11.86 0.37
CA LEU A 69 -4.07 -12.29 0.86
C LEU A 69 -5.15 -12.31 -0.22
N ASN A 70 -4.98 -11.57 -1.32
CA ASN A 70 -6.01 -11.37 -2.34
C ASN A 70 -5.62 -11.96 -3.71
N ARG A 71 -4.83 -13.04 -3.72
CA ARG A 71 -4.52 -13.79 -4.95
C ARG A 71 -5.77 -14.31 -5.64
N ARG A 72 -5.73 -14.33 -6.97
CA ARG A 72 -6.92 -14.39 -7.83
C ARG A 72 -7.29 -15.82 -8.27
N PHE A 73 -6.35 -16.76 -8.20
CA PHE A 73 -6.56 -18.13 -8.67
C PHE A 73 -6.75 -19.09 -7.49
N PRO A 74 -7.85 -19.87 -7.44
CA PRO A 74 -8.06 -20.90 -6.42
C PRO A 74 -6.98 -21.99 -6.38
N ALA A 75 -6.26 -22.20 -7.49
CA ALA A 75 -5.12 -23.13 -7.57
C ALA A 75 -3.83 -22.57 -6.92
N GLU A 76 -3.83 -21.30 -6.53
CA GLU A 76 -2.80 -20.62 -5.75
C GLU A 76 -3.27 -20.50 -4.30
N GLU A 77 -3.66 -21.63 -3.68
CA GLU A 77 -3.71 -21.68 -2.22
C GLU A 77 -2.40 -21.11 -1.66
N VAL A 78 -2.44 -20.37 -0.55
CA VAL A 78 -1.22 -19.94 0.15
C VAL A 78 -0.57 -21.22 0.69
N PRO A 79 0.41 -21.82 -0.01
CA PRO A 79 0.91 -23.12 0.38
C PRO A 79 1.74 -22.93 1.64
N LEU A 80 1.64 -23.86 2.59
CA LEU A 80 2.50 -23.84 3.78
C LEU A 80 3.98 -23.79 3.33
N GLY A 81 4.71 -22.76 3.78
CA GLY A 81 6.11 -22.54 3.39
C GLY A 81 6.34 -21.87 2.02
N GLY A 82 5.28 -21.44 1.33
CA GLY A 82 5.39 -20.61 0.13
C GLY A 82 5.77 -19.16 0.44
N ASN A 83 6.22 -18.41 -0.59
CA ASN A 83 6.65 -17.01 -0.42
C ASN A 83 5.56 -16.13 0.23
N ASP A 84 4.29 -16.32 -0.13
CA ASP A 84 3.19 -15.54 0.45
C ASP A 84 2.91 -15.92 1.90
N PHE A 85 3.06 -17.21 2.23
CA PHE A 85 2.93 -17.68 3.61
C PHE A 85 3.97 -17.01 4.49
N GLN A 86 5.23 -16.93 4.02
CA GLN A 86 6.30 -16.23 4.73
C GLN A 86 6.00 -14.73 4.86
N VAL A 87 5.52 -14.08 3.80
CA VAL A 87 5.13 -12.66 3.85
C VAL A 87 4.03 -12.43 4.88
N ILE A 88 3.08 -13.34 5.03
CA ILE A 88 2.02 -13.22 6.04
C ILE A 88 2.60 -13.49 7.44
N GLU A 89 3.36 -14.58 7.62
CA GLU A 89 3.92 -14.98 8.90
C GLU A 89 4.86 -13.91 9.48
N ASP A 90 5.79 -13.40 8.68
CA ASP A 90 6.78 -12.39 9.09
C ASP A 90 6.12 -11.06 9.48
N ARG A 91 4.94 -10.76 8.92
CA ARG A 91 4.30 -9.44 9.04
C ARG A 91 3.13 -9.43 10.03
N VAL A 92 2.56 -10.58 10.36
CA VAL A 92 1.40 -10.70 11.26
C VAL A 92 1.78 -11.32 12.61
N THR A 93 2.77 -12.21 12.68
CA THR A 93 3.07 -12.99 13.89
C THR A 93 3.99 -12.26 14.88
N VAL A 94 4.55 -11.11 14.49
CA VAL A 94 5.46 -10.31 15.35
C VAL A 94 4.70 -9.24 16.16
N ALA A 95 3.39 -9.41 16.37
CA ALA A 95 2.56 -8.50 17.16
C ALA A 95 2.35 -8.99 18.60
#